data_AF-A0A9E3K9T7-F1
#
_entry.id   AF-A0A9E3K9T7-F1
#
_cell.length_a   1.000
_cell.length_b   1.000
_cell.length_c   1.000
_cell.angle_alpha   90.00
_cell.angle_beta   90.00
_cell.angle_gamma   90.00
#
_symmetry.space_group_name_H-M   'P 1'
#
loop_
_entity.id
_entity.type
_entity.pdbx_description
1 polymer ?
#
loop_
_entity_poly.entity_id
_entity_poly.type
_entity_poly.pdbx_seq_one_letter_code
_entity_poly.pdbx_strand_id
1 'polypeptide(L)'
;MTEIFDIYLLEAMVNGILLGGVLALLALGLNLIFGVIDVTWICYAELVMIGMYGMYYLVQYFGLPYYAAAPITILLVALLGGLLHLLVI
;
A
#
# COMPACT_ATOMS: atom_id res chain seq x y z
N MET A 1 16.04 48.45 -10.13
CA MET A 1 16.28 47.52 -9.00
C MET A 1 15.18 47.55 -7.94
N THR A 2 14.27 48.55 -7.94
CA THR A 2 13.12 48.64 -7.02
C THR A 2 11.93 47.74 -7.39
N GLU A 3 11.88 47.22 -8.62
CA GLU A 3 10.82 46.32 -9.13
C GLU A 3 11.02 44.84 -8.75
N ILE A 4 12.16 44.47 -8.15
CA ILE A 4 12.44 43.07 -7.80
C ILE A 4 11.60 42.62 -6.61
N PHE A 5 11.38 43.50 -5.64
CA PHE A 5 10.55 43.24 -4.46
C PHE A 5 9.12 43.71 -4.68
N ASP A 6 8.52 43.30 -5.80
CA ASP A 6 7.11 43.56 -6.08
C ASP A 6 6.22 42.58 -5.27
N ILE A 7 4.96 42.95 -5.07
CA ILE A 7 3.95 42.16 -4.35
C ILE A 7 3.83 40.74 -4.93
N TYR A 8 4.04 40.58 -6.24
CA TYR A 8 4.04 39.30 -6.93
C TYR A 8 5.20 38.38 -6.49
N LEU A 9 6.38 38.93 -6.15
CA LEU A 9 7.48 38.12 -5.63
C LEU A 9 7.14 37.60 -4.23
N LEU A 10 6.56 38.44 -3.38
CA LEU A 10 6.13 38.04 -2.04
C LEU A 10 5.06 36.94 -2.11
N GLU A 11 4.08 37.08 -3.00
CA GLU A 11 3.05 36.07 -3.24
C GLU A 11 3.67 34.75 -3.74
N ALA A 12 4.58 34.80 -4.71
CA ALA A 12 5.26 33.63 -5.23
C ALA A 12 6.09 32.90 -4.16
N MET A 13 6.75 33.62 -3.26
CA MET A 13 7.48 33.05 -2.14
C MET A 13 6.54 32.36 -1.13
N VAL A 14 5.43 33.01 -0.78
CA VAL A 14 4.42 32.42 0.14
C VAL A 14 3.80 31.17 -0.48
N ASN A 15 3.40 31.22 -1.75
CA ASN A 15 2.87 30.07 -2.47
C ASN A 15 3.91 28.94 -2.60
N GLY A 16 5.18 29.28 -2.83
CA GLY A 16 6.28 28.32 -2.87
C GLY A 16 6.49 27.60 -1.54
N ILE A 17 6.41 28.32 -0.41
CA ILE A 17 6.49 27.73 0.93
C ILE A 17 5.26 26.85 1.21
N LEU A 18 4.06 27.30 0.86
CA LEU A 18 2.83 26.52 1.03
C LEU A 18 2.89 25.21 0.23
N LEU A 19 3.30 25.29 -1.04
CA LEU A 19 3.48 24.11 -1.89
C LEU A 19 4.57 23.18 -1.35
N GLY A 20 5.70 23.75 -0.93
CA GLY A 20 6.79 23.02 -0.29
C GLY A 20 6.34 22.31 0.98
N GLY A 21 5.48 22.93 1.79
CA GLY A 21 4.87 22.35 2.98
C GLY A 21 3.98 21.15 2.66
N VAL A 22 3.12 21.23 1.63
CA VAL A 22 2.29 20.11 1.18
C VAL A 22 3.15 18.93 0.72
N LEU A 23 4.19 19.20 -0.07
CA LEU A 23 5.11 18.17 -0.56
C LEU A 23 5.95 17.56 0.59
N ALA A 24 6.37 18.38 1.56
CA ALA A 24 7.12 17.93 2.73
C ALA A 24 6.27 17.04 3.64
N LEU A 25 4.98 17.36 3.83
CA LEU A 25 4.05 16.52 4.58
C LEU A 25 3.84 15.15 3.91
N LEU A 26 3.76 15.12 2.57
CA LEU A 26 3.66 13.87 1.82
C LEU A 26 4.92 13.01 1.99
N ALA A 27 6.10 13.61 1.89
CA ALA A 27 7.38 12.92 2.09
C ALA A 27 7.55 12.41 3.54
N LEU A 28 7.15 13.23 4.54
CA LEU A 28 7.16 12.83 5.94
C LEU A 28 6.19 11.68 6.21
N GLY A 29 4.99 11.70 5.64
CA GLY A 29 4.03 10.60 5.75
C GLY A 29 4.62 9.29 5.26
N LEU A 30 5.28 9.30 4.09
CA LEU A 30 5.94 8.12 3.54
C LEU A 30 7.08 7.62 4.43
N ASN A 31 7.89 8.55 4.96
CA ASN A 31 8.98 8.22 5.87
C ASN A 31 8.46 7.61 7.18
N LEU A 32 7.38 8.11 7.75
CA LEU A 32 6.78 7.56 8.97
C LEU A 32 6.25 6.14 8.75
N ILE A 33 5.57 5.88 7.63
CA ILE A 33 5.02 4.56 7.28
C ILE A 33 6.13 3.50 7.20
N PHE A 34 7.20 3.81 6.46
CA PHE A 34 8.27 2.85 6.18
C PHE A 34 9.45 2.88 7.17
N GLY A 35 9.62 3.96 7.93
CA GLY A 35 10.79 4.17 8.79
C GLY A 35 10.52 4.11 10.28
N VAL A 36 9.27 4.31 10.73
CA VAL A 36 8.93 4.31 12.17
C VAL A 36 7.88 3.26 12.50
N ILE A 37 6.82 3.15 11.70
CA ILE A 37 5.72 2.21 11.96
C ILE A 37 6.06 0.80 11.42
N ASP A 38 7.13 0.65 10.61
CA ASP A 38 7.56 -0.63 10.00
C ASP A 38 6.39 -1.43 9.40
N VAL A 39 5.42 -0.73 8.77
CA VAL A 39 4.26 -1.39 8.16
C VAL A 39 4.65 -1.88 6.78
N THR A 40 5.22 -3.08 6.71
CA THR A 40 5.41 -3.84 5.46
C THR A 40 4.12 -4.47 4.94
N TRP A 41 3.02 -4.40 5.71
CA TRP A 41 1.76 -5.09 5.43
C TRP A 41 0.87 -4.43 4.36
N ILE A 42 1.47 -4.03 3.23
CA ILE A 42 0.69 -3.61 2.05
C ILE A 42 -0.04 -4.82 1.46
N CYS A 43 0.58 -6.00 1.48
CA CYS A 43 0.09 -7.21 0.80
C CYS A 43 -1.04 -7.97 1.54
N TYR A 44 -1.60 -7.42 2.61
CA TYR A 44 -2.64 -8.11 3.38
C TYR A 44 -3.94 -8.26 2.59
N ALA A 45 -4.39 -7.17 1.96
CA ALA A 45 -5.63 -7.18 1.21
C ALA A 45 -5.54 -8.13 0.02
N GLU A 46 -4.36 -8.22 -0.59
CA GLU A 46 -4.02 -9.09 -1.71
C GLU A 46 -4.05 -10.56 -1.29
N LEU A 47 -3.46 -10.92 -0.13
CA LEU A 47 -3.53 -12.29 0.40
C LEU A 47 -4.98 -12.72 0.69
N VAL A 48 -5.80 -11.81 1.24
CA VAL A 48 -7.23 -12.05 1.46
C VAL A 48 -7.96 -12.25 0.13
N MET A 49 -7.73 -11.39 -0.86
CA MET A 49 -8.31 -11.53 -2.21
C MET A 49 -7.94 -12.87 -2.85
N ILE A 50 -6.67 -13.29 -2.75
CA ILE A 50 -6.22 -14.58 -3.28
C ILE A 50 -6.97 -15.73 -2.59
N GLY A 51 -7.20 -15.66 -1.27
CA GLY A 51 -8.00 -16.66 -0.56
C GLY A 51 -9.45 -16.72 -1.05
N MET A 52 -10.08 -15.56 -1.23
CA MET A 52 -11.47 -15.47 -1.69
C MET A 52 -11.62 -15.97 -3.14
N TYR A 53 -10.78 -15.49 -4.06
CA TYR A 53 -10.81 -15.92 -5.45
C TYR A 53 -10.39 -17.38 -5.59
N GLY A 54 -9.40 -17.85 -4.81
CA GLY A 54 -9.02 -19.26 -4.78
C GLY A 54 -10.19 -20.17 -4.41
N MET A 55 -10.99 -19.79 -3.40
CA MET A 55 -12.21 -20.52 -3.03
C MET A 55 -13.25 -20.50 -4.15
N TYR A 56 -13.47 -19.32 -4.75
CA TYR A 56 -14.39 -19.20 -5.88
C TYR A 56 -13.99 -20.12 -7.04
N TYR A 57 -12.73 -20.11 -7.45
CA TYR A 57 -12.27 -20.94 -8.57
C TYR A 57 -12.35 -22.44 -8.27
N LEU A 58 -11.93 -22.86 -7.08
CA LEU A 58 -11.99 -24.29 -6.71
C LEU A 58 -13.43 -24.82 -6.68
N VAL A 59 -14.38 -24.02 -6.19
CA VAL A 59 -15.78 -24.45 -6.07
C VAL A 59 -16.55 -24.28 -7.39
N GLN A 60 -16.47 -23.11 -8.02
CA GLN A 60 -17.30 -22.78 -9.19
C GLN A 60 -16.71 -23.26 -10.51
N TYR A 61 -15.39 -23.21 -10.67
CA TYR A 61 -14.73 -23.58 -11.93
C TYR A 61 -14.28 -25.03 -11.95
N PHE A 62 -13.66 -25.50 -10.86
CA PHE A 62 -13.18 -26.88 -10.74
C PHE A 62 -14.20 -27.85 -10.12
N GLY A 63 -15.34 -27.34 -9.63
CA GLY A 63 -16.43 -28.16 -9.09
C GLY A 63 -16.09 -28.91 -7.81
N LEU A 64 -15.04 -28.52 -7.08
CA LEU A 64 -14.69 -29.18 -5.82
C LEU A 64 -15.75 -28.89 -4.75
N PRO A 65 -16.05 -29.88 -3.89
CA PRO A 65 -16.91 -29.65 -2.74
C PRO A 65 -16.26 -28.63 -1.80
N TYR A 66 -17.07 -27.77 -1.20
CA TYR A 66 -16.63 -26.71 -0.29
C TYR A 66 -15.67 -27.21 0.79
N TYR A 67 -15.95 -28.39 1.36
CA TYR A 67 -15.14 -29.03 2.39
C TYR A 67 -13.73 -29.44 1.92
N ALA A 68 -13.54 -29.71 0.63
CA ALA A 68 -12.22 -29.98 0.05
C ALA A 68 -11.53 -28.70 -0.42
N ALA A 69 -12.28 -27.73 -0.95
CA ALA A 69 -11.73 -26.45 -1.40
C ALA A 69 -11.17 -25.60 -0.24
N ALA A 70 -11.82 -25.63 0.93
CA ALA A 70 -11.42 -24.86 2.11
C ALA A 70 -9.98 -25.17 2.61
N PRO A 71 -9.59 -26.43 2.89
CA PRO A 71 -8.22 -26.70 3.33
C PRO A 71 -7.17 -26.38 2.25
N ILE A 72 -7.49 -26.55 0.97
CA ILE A 72 -6.56 -26.24 -0.13
C ILE A 72 -6.30 -24.72 -0.20
N THR A 73 -7.35 -23.90 -0.10
CA THR A 73 -7.19 -22.44 -0.08
C THR A 73 -6.51 -21.92 1.16
N ILE A 74 -6.80 -22.50 2.34
CA ILE A 74 -6.07 -22.17 3.57
C ILE A 74 -4.58 -22.47 3.40
N LEU A 75 -4.22 -23.64 2.87
CA LEU A 75 -2.83 -24.00 2.60
C LEU A 75 -2.17 -23.06 1.59
N LEU A 76 -2.88 -22.69 0.53
CA LEU A 76 -2.40 -21.76 -0.49
C LEU A 76 -2.10 -20.38 0.10
N VAL A 77 -3.02 -19.81 0.88
CA VAL A 77 -2.82 -18.50 1.52
C VAL A 77 -1.73 -18.57 2.59
N ALA A 78 -1.64 -19.66 3.36
CA ALA A 78 -0.58 -19.86 4.34
C ALA A 78 0.82 -19.95 3.68
N LEU A 79 0.94 -20.67 2.57
CA LEU A 79 2.18 -20.75 1.79
C LEU A 79 2.59 -19.40 1.23
N LEU A 80 1.65 -18.66 0.64
CA LEU A 80 1.92 -17.33 0.10
C LEU A 80 2.28 -16.32 1.20
N GLY A 81 1.60 -16.38 2.35
CA GLY A 81 1.93 -15.56 3.51
C GLY A 81 3.33 -15.87 4.06
N GLY A 82 3.70 -17.15 4.13
CA GLY A 82 5.04 -17.59 4.53
C GLY A 82 6.13 -17.15 3.55
N LEU A 83 5.89 -17.27 2.25
CA LEU A 83 6.79 -16.76 1.19
C LEU A 83 6.97 -15.25 1.30
N LEU A 84 5.88 -14.52 1.54
CA LEU A 84 5.92 -13.07 1.70
C LEU A 84 6.76 -12.67 2.91
N HIS A 85 6.58 -13.37 4.02
CA HIS A 85 7.39 -13.16 5.22
C HIS A 85 8.88 -13.45 4.98
N LEU A 86 9.24 -14.42 4.15
CA LEU A 86 10.64 -14.76 3.89
C LEU A 86 11.32 -13.87 2.84
N LEU A 87 10.57 -13.35 1.88
CA LEU A 87 11.12 -12.55 0.78
C LEU A 87 11.16 -11.05 1.09
N VAL A 88 10.23 -10.56 1.89
CA VAL A 88 10.03 -9.11 2.14
C VAL A 88 10.52 -8.68 3.51
N ILE A 89 10.35 -9.54 4.53
CA ILE A 89 10.82 -9.31 5.90
C ILE A 89 12.15 -10.06 6.07
#